data_AF-A0A9E4SWF6-F1
#
_entry.id   AF-A0A9E4SWF6-F1
#
_cell.length_a   1.000
_cell.length_b   1.000
_cell.length_c   1.000
_cell.angle_alpha   90.00
_cell.angle_beta   90.00
_cell.angle_gamma   90.00
#
_symmetry.space_group_name_H-M   'P 1'
#
loop_
_entity.id
_entity.type
_entity.pdbx_description
1 polymer ?
#
loop_
_entity_poly.entity_id
_entity_poly.type
_entity_poly.pdbx_seq_one_letter_code
_entity_poly.pdbx_strand_id
1 'polypeptide(L)'
;MPGILLGPSFIARRAAQELFSGAVVALGPGMPCGLPSELRNGSGVWLLSDNGFLGFQGPGTDAADGECQTVVMLPGGVYTGVVEIAGILRGGHTDIAVLQPAQVSANGDFVHWTTAATQGVFAPGPAVDMAYGASKVVAVMTHQGLGGQPNIVARCSLPVDGAGQIDIIITDAAVINVGQDGLELVEIAPGWTAEEVVAITGAPLIVSSDLKEMTFEVPTLEPPNKVYPSAVEALKDVPEGAIINVDGFAGPGGMAHYLMVGLRDLGVKGLHLISNTAGVARVSAFGSPNIIDHSILVENNQVAKATASYPVSP
;
A
#
# COMPACT_ATOMS: atom_id res chain seq x y z
N MET A 1 -14.67 -5.07 35.36
CA MET A 1 -14.08 -6.33 34.85
C MET A 1 -13.63 -5.95 33.47
N PRO A 2 -12.37 -6.18 33.09
CA PRO A 2 -11.91 -5.81 31.75
C PRO A 2 -12.84 -6.44 30.71
N GLY A 3 -13.11 -5.69 29.64
CA GLY A 3 -13.93 -6.15 28.53
C GLY A 3 -13.38 -7.43 27.90
N ILE A 4 -14.21 -8.10 27.11
CA ILE A 4 -13.79 -9.31 26.39
C ILE A 4 -12.85 -8.87 25.27
N LEU A 5 -11.66 -9.47 25.19
CA LEU A 5 -10.72 -9.24 24.09
C LEU A 5 -11.31 -9.72 22.77
N LEU A 6 -11.11 -8.94 21.71
CA LEU A 6 -11.59 -9.28 20.38
C LEU A 6 -10.79 -10.44 19.77
N GLY A 7 -11.49 -11.29 19.02
CA GLY A 7 -10.84 -12.30 18.19
C GLY A 7 -10.18 -11.71 16.94
N PRO A 8 -9.27 -12.44 16.28
CA PRO A 8 -8.53 -11.95 15.10
C PRO A 8 -9.41 -11.44 13.95
N SER A 9 -10.58 -12.04 13.72
CA SER A 9 -11.51 -11.60 12.67
C SER A 9 -12.07 -10.19 12.91
N PHE A 10 -12.29 -9.80 14.16
CA PHE A 10 -12.75 -8.45 14.49
C PHE A 10 -11.66 -7.41 14.26
N ILE A 11 -10.41 -7.74 14.59
CA ILE A 11 -9.24 -6.90 14.27
C ILE A 11 -9.12 -6.73 12.76
N ALA A 12 -9.23 -7.82 11.99
CA ALA A 12 -9.20 -7.78 10.53
C ALA A 12 -10.34 -6.94 9.93
N ARG A 13 -11.57 -7.08 10.44
CA ARG A 13 -12.72 -6.23 10.03
C ARG A 13 -12.50 -4.76 10.33
N ARG A 14 -11.91 -4.44 11.49
CA ARG A 14 -11.59 -3.06 11.82
C ARG A 14 -10.48 -2.54 10.91
N ALA A 15 -9.43 -3.32 10.66
CA ALA A 15 -8.38 -2.96 9.70
C ALA A 15 -8.93 -2.75 8.27
N ALA A 16 -9.96 -3.50 7.87
CA ALA A 16 -10.62 -3.30 6.58
C ALA A 16 -11.24 -1.90 6.40
N GLN A 17 -11.58 -1.21 7.49
CA GLN A 17 -12.11 0.17 7.46
C GLN A 17 -11.05 1.21 7.12
N GLU A 18 -9.75 0.85 7.17
CA GLU A 18 -8.66 1.71 6.74
C GLU A 18 -8.46 1.70 5.21
N LEU A 19 -9.13 0.78 4.51
CA LEU A 19 -8.99 0.58 3.07
C LEU A 19 -9.89 1.52 2.28
N PHE A 20 -9.47 1.83 1.04
CA PHE A 20 -10.23 2.63 0.10
C PHE A 20 -10.20 2.01 -1.31
N SER A 21 -11.20 2.35 -2.14
CA SER A 21 -11.28 1.86 -3.52
C SER A 21 -10.02 2.21 -4.32
N GLY A 22 -9.40 1.19 -4.90
CA GLY A 22 -8.19 1.27 -5.69
C GLY A 22 -6.90 1.05 -4.92
N ALA A 23 -6.94 0.98 -3.59
CA ALA A 23 -5.75 0.87 -2.75
C ALA A 23 -4.94 -0.39 -3.06
N VAL A 24 -3.62 -0.24 -3.16
CA VAL A 24 -2.63 -1.33 -3.14
C VAL A 24 -2.22 -1.58 -1.69
N VAL A 25 -2.53 -2.77 -1.19
CA VAL A 25 -2.38 -3.13 0.22
C VAL A 25 -1.38 -4.26 0.37
N ALA A 26 -0.22 -3.99 0.97
CA ALA A 26 0.77 -5.01 1.29
C ALA A 26 0.44 -5.65 2.64
N LEU A 27 0.39 -6.99 2.67
CA LEU A 27 0.10 -7.76 3.88
C LEU A 27 1.37 -8.43 4.41
N GLY A 28 1.69 -8.16 5.67
CA GLY A 28 2.73 -8.90 6.38
C GLY A 28 2.21 -10.27 6.85
N PRO A 29 3.10 -11.18 7.26
CA PRO A 29 2.69 -12.47 7.81
C PRO A 29 1.90 -12.31 9.12
N GLY A 30 1.12 -13.34 9.48
CA GLY A 30 0.33 -13.40 10.70
C GLY A 30 -1.09 -12.85 10.57
N MET A 31 -1.53 -12.08 11.56
CA MET A 31 -2.84 -11.42 11.62
C MET A 31 -3.24 -10.68 10.33
N PRO A 32 -2.34 -9.98 9.59
CA PRO A 32 -2.73 -9.32 8.34
C PRO A 32 -3.25 -10.28 7.27
N CYS A 33 -2.79 -11.55 7.24
CA CYS A 33 -3.27 -12.59 6.33
C CYS A 33 -4.74 -13.00 6.59
N GLY A 34 -5.34 -12.56 7.70
CA GLY A 34 -6.77 -12.72 7.95
C GLY A 34 -7.66 -11.73 7.17
N LEU A 35 -7.10 -10.57 6.78
CA LEU A 35 -7.83 -9.50 6.11
C LEU A 35 -8.55 -9.93 4.81
N PRO A 36 -7.93 -10.72 3.89
CA PRO A 36 -8.56 -11.12 2.64
C PRO A 36 -9.87 -11.90 2.83
N SER A 37 -10.02 -12.63 3.95
CA SER A 37 -11.21 -13.44 4.25
C SER A 37 -12.40 -12.61 4.73
N GLU A 38 -12.17 -11.38 5.19
CA GLU A 38 -13.24 -10.48 5.66
C GLU A 38 -13.76 -9.58 4.54
N LEU A 39 -13.05 -9.48 3.41
CA LEU A 39 -13.43 -8.65 2.27
C LEU A 39 -14.44 -9.35 1.35
N ARG A 40 -15.34 -8.57 0.74
CA ARG A 40 -16.22 -9.07 -0.33
C ARG A 40 -15.38 -9.52 -1.53
N ASN A 41 -15.83 -10.58 -2.21
CA ASN A 41 -15.27 -10.92 -3.51
C ASN A 41 -15.36 -9.74 -4.49
N GLY A 42 -14.28 -9.48 -5.22
CA GLY A 42 -14.14 -8.29 -6.05
C GLY A 42 -14.18 -6.98 -5.26
N SER A 43 -13.81 -6.98 -3.97
CA SER A 43 -13.45 -5.76 -3.24
C SER A 43 -12.49 -4.94 -4.09
N GLY A 44 -12.76 -3.65 -4.26
CA GLY A 44 -12.03 -2.77 -5.17
C GLY A 44 -10.58 -2.47 -4.77
N VAL A 45 -9.91 -3.34 -4.02
CA VAL A 45 -8.54 -3.20 -3.52
C VAL A 45 -7.63 -4.26 -4.14
N TRP A 46 -6.35 -3.94 -4.24
CA TRP A 46 -5.31 -4.81 -4.76
C TRP A 46 -4.43 -5.29 -3.60
N LEU A 47 -4.68 -6.51 -3.14
CA LEU A 47 -3.86 -7.13 -2.10
C LEU A 47 -2.54 -7.64 -2.70
N LEU A 48 -1.43 -7.33 -2.04
CA LEU A 48 -0.07 -7.72 -2.42
C LEU A 48 0.49 -8.70 -1.39
N SER A 49 0.95 -9.85 -1.90
CA SER A 49 1.66 -10.85 -1.14
C SER A 49 3.16 -10.75 -1.43
N ASP A 50 3.96 -10.77 -0.36
CA ASP A 50 5.41 -10.59 -0.42
C ASP A 50 6.14 -11.71 -1.20
N ASN A 51 5.50 -12.87 -1.30
CA ASN A 51 6.01 -14.05 -1.97
C ASN A 51 5.79 -14.09 -3.49
N GLY A 52 5.31 -13.00 -4.12
CA GLY A 52 5.40 -12.84 -5.57
C GLY A 52 4.08 -12.73 -6.34
N PHE A 53 3.03 -12.16 -5.74
CA PHE A 53 1.80 -11.88 -6.50
C PHE A 53 0.99 -10.71 -5.93
N LEU A 54 0.16 -10.13 -6.80
CA LEU A 54 -0.71 -8.99 -6.53
C LEU A 54 -2.11 -9.26 -7.12
N GLY A 55 -3.15 -8.79 -6.44
CA GLY A 55 -4.53 -8.91 -6.89
C GLY A 55 -5.11 -10.28 -6.59
N PHE A 56 -5.09 -10.66 -5.33
CA PHE A 56 -5.73 -11.87 -4.81
C PHE A 56 -6.79 -11.50 -3.76
N GLN A 57 -7.61 -12.48 -3.38
CA GLN A 57 -8.58 -12.39 -2.29
C GLN A 57 -8.56 -13.66 -1.44
N GLY A 58 -9.55 -13.84 -0.56
CA GLY A 58 -9.66 -14.94 0.39
C GLY A 58 -9.57 -16.36 -0.18
N PRO A 59 -10.02 -17.37 0.58
CA PRO A 59 -9.68 -18.76 0.32
C PRO A 59 -9.96 -19.23 -1.12
N GLY A 60 -8.96 -19.83 -1.76
CA GLY A 60 -9.02 -20.30 -3.15
C GLY A 60 -8.01 -21.42 -3.42
N THR A 61 -7.68 -21.65 -4.69
CA THR A 61 -6.77 -22.72 -5.12
C THR A 61 -5.71 -22.28 -6.13
N ASP A 62 -5.61 -20.98 -6.41
CA ASP A 62 -4.77 -20.47 -7.49
C ASP A 62 -3.32 -20.25 -7.05
N ALA A 63 -3.14 -19.76 -5.81
CA ALA A 63 -1.84 -19.48 -5.22
C ALA A 63 -1.82 -19.78 -3.72
N ALA A 64 -0.66 -19.66 -3.09
CA ALA A 64 -0.50 -19.72 -1.64
C ALA A 64 0.21 -18.44 -1.17
N ASP A 65 -0.32 -17.76 -0.16
CA ASP A 65 0.27 -16.54 0.40
C ASP A 65 1.51 -16.81 1.28
N GLY A 66 2.04 -15.76 1.91
CA GLY A 66 3.21 -15.84 2.80
C GLY A 66 3.03 -16.80 3.99
N GLU A 67 1.80 -17.18 4.34
CA GLU A 67 1.48 -18.17 5.39
C GLU A 67 1.02 -19.53 4.82
N CYS A 68 1.27 -19.76 3.53
CA CYS A 68 0.81 -20.95 2.82
C CYS A 68 -0.71 -21.13 2.82
N GLN A 69 -1.50 -20.07 3.05
CA GLN A 69 -2.95 -20.11 2.89
C GLN A 69 -3.28 -20.06 1.42
N THR A 70 -4.19 -20.92 0.97
CA THR A 70 -4.55 -20.99 -0.44
C THR A 70 -5.52 -19.86 -0.79
N VAL A 71 -5.23 -19.10 -1.84
CA VAL A 71 -5.96 -17.88 -2.21
C VAL A 71 -6.49 -17.97 -3.65
N VAL A 72 -7.49 -17.12 -3.96
CA VAL A 72 -8.01 -16.95 -5.31
C VAL A 72 -7.44 -15.69 -5.95
N MET A 73 -7.05 -15.78 -7.22
CA MET A 73 -6.59 -14.61 -7.98
C MET A 73 -7.77 -13.86 -8.60
N LEU A 74 -7.70 -12.53 -8.57
CA LEU A 74 -8.66 -11.66 -9.23
C LEU A 74 -8.35 -11.53 -10.73
N PRO A 75 -9.36 -11.24 -11.56
CA PRO A 75 -9.12 -10.75 -12.91
C PRO A 75 -8.20 -9.52 -12.89
N GLY A 76 -7.10 -9.57 -13.65
CA GLY A 76 -6.07 -8.54 -13.66
C GLY A 76 -4.99 -8.70 -12.58
N GLY A 77 -5.10 -9.70 -11.70
CA GLY A 77 -4.04 -10.11 -10.80
C GLY A 77 -2.81 -10.64 -11.57
N VAL A 78 -1.64 -10.56 -10.94
CA VAL A 78 -0.36 -10.86 -11.56
C VAL A 78 0.53 -11.67 -10.65
N TYR A 79 1.24 -12.63 -11.24
CA TYR A 79 2.36 -13.33 -10.63
C TYR A 79 3.65 -12.66 -11.08
N THR A 80 4.59 -12.50 -10.15
CA THR A 80 5.81 -11.75 -10.38
C THR A 80 6.98 -12.33 -9.58
N GLY A 81 8.20 -11.87 -9.86
CA GLY A 81 9.36 -12.20 -9.06
C GLY A 81 9.39 -11.40 -7.76
N VAL A 82 10.13 -11.93 -6.77
CA VAL A 82 10.35 -11.24 -5.49
C VAL A 82 11.15 -9.94 -5.65
N VAL A 83 11.92 -9.80 -6.74
CA VAL A 83 12.67 -8.57 -7.05
C VAL A 83 11.71 -7.44 -7.42
N GLU A 84 10.70 -7.74 -8.24
CA GLU A 84 9.66 -6.80 -8.63
C GLU A 84 8.79 -6.42 -7.43
N ILE A 85 8.40 -7.38 -6.58
CA ILE A 85 7.69 -7.07 -5.33
C ILE A 85 8.50 -6.11 -4.47
N ALA A 86 9.78 -6.39 -4.25
CA ALA A 86 10.64 -5.50 -3.47
C ALA A 86 10.77 -4.10 -4.13
N GLY A 87 10.73 -4.03 -5.46
CA GLY A 87 10.65 -2.77 -6.21
C GLY A 87 9.33 -2.02 -6.00
N ILE A 88 8.20 -2.72 -5.97
CA ILE A 88 6.87 -2.14 -5.68
C ILE A 88 6.84 -1.58 -4.26
N LEU A 89 7.26 -2.38 -3.27
CA LEU A 89 7.31 -1.98 -1.87
C LEU A 89 8.20 -0.75 -1.68
N ARG A 90 9.50 -0.85 -1.98
CA ARG A 90 10.44 0.27 -1.79
C ARG A 90 10.18 1.48 -2.69
N GLY A 91 9.50 1.28 -3.81
CA GLY A 91 9.26 2.31 -4.81
C GLY A 91 8.15 3.30 -4.44
N GLY A 92 7.45 3.10 -3.30
CA GLY A 92 6.32 3.96 -2.95
C GLY A 92 5.03 3.60 -3.70
N HIS A 93 4.91 2.37 -4.20
CA HIS A 93 3.76 1.91 -5.00
C HIS A 93 2.70 1.17 -4.17
N THR A 94 2.81 1.22 -2.85
CA THR A 94 1.84 0.70 -1.90
C THR A 94 1.15 1.83 -1.17
N ASP A 95 -0.17 1.79 -1.12
CA ASP A 95 -0.94 2.77 -0.37
C ASP A 95 -0.92 2.44 1.12
N ILE A 96 -1.12 1.17 1.47
CA ILE A 96 -1.25 0.70 2.85
C ILE A 96 -0.37 -0.52 3.07
N ALA A 97 0.42 -0.53 4.14
CA ALA A 97 1.08 -1.71 4.67
C ALA A 97 0.39 -2.15 5.97
N VAL A 98 -0.01 -3.42 6.06
CA VAL A 98 -0.58 -4.00 7.28
C VAL A 98 0.43 -4.97 7.88
N LEU A 99 0.95 -4.65 9.06
CA LEU A 99 2.03 -5.38 9.73
C LEU A 99 1.57 -5.92 11.08
N GLN A 100 2.23 -6.97 11.55
CA GLN A 100 2.07 -7.46 12.92
C GLN A 100 3.40 -7.34 13.68
N PRO A 101 3.66 -6.19 14.31
CA PRO A 101 4.85 -6.01 15.13
C PRO A 101 4.71 -6.68 16.50
N ALA A 102 5.86 -6.98 17.11
CA ALA A 102 5.98 -7.46 18.49
C ALA A 102 5.81 -6.34 19.50
N GLN A 103 6.41 -5.19 19.21
CA GLN A 103 6.31 -3.99 20.01
C GLN A 103 6.13 -2.78 19.10
N VAL A 104 5.34 -1.81 19.57
CA VAL A 104 5.25 -0.48 18.98
C VAL A 104 5.56 0.56 20.05
N SER A 105 6.44 1.52 19.74
CA SER A 105 6.82 2.60 20.63
C SER A 105 5.82 3.76 20.62
N ALA A 106 5.91 4.66 21.59
CA ALA A 106 5.10 5.89 21.64
C ALA A 106 5.29 6.81 20.42
N ASN A 107 6.40 6.65 19.68
CA ASN A 107 6.71 7.44 18.49
C ASN A 107 6.49 6.65 17.19
N GLY A 108 5.90 5.45 17.25
CA GLY A 108 5.66 4.61 16.08
C GLY A 108 6.86 3.79 15.61
N ASP A 109 7.90 3.64 16.44
CA ASP A 109 8.95 2.65 16.16
C ASP A 109 8.36 1.25 16.32
N PHE A 110 8.77 0.31 15.49
CA PHE A 110 8.35 -1.09 15.65
C PHE A 110 9.53 -2.05 15.68
N VAL A 111 9.28 -3.17 16.35
CA VAL A 111 10.16 -4.34 16.35
C VAL A 111 9.34 -5.57 16.00
N HIS A 112 9.86 -6.44 15.15
CA HIS A 112 9.38 -7.80 14.95
C HIS A 112 10.05 -8.76 15.95
N TRP A 113 9.46 -9.93 16.16
CA TRP A 113 9.87 -10.88 17.20
C TRP A 113 11.25 -11.55 17.02
N THR A 114 12.09 -11.07 16.10
CA THR A 114 13.38 -11.72 15.80
C THR A 114 14.42 -11.43 16.86
N THR A 115 14.53 -12.36 17.80
CA THR A 115 15.71 -12.47 18.65
C THR A 115 16.22 -13.90 18.67
N ALA A 116 17.52 -14.08 18.89
CA ALA A 116 18.14 -15.39 19.07
C ALA A 116 17.57 -16.19 20.27
N ALA A 117 16.74 -15.56 21.12
CA ALA A 117 16.12 -16.16 22.30
C ALA A 117 14.68 -16.69 22.06
N THR A 118 14.05 -16.37 20.92
CA THR A 118 12.69 -16.81 20.60
C THR A 118 12.71 -17.97 19.60
N GLN A 119 12.46 -19.20 20.06
CA GLN A 119 12.29 -20.36 19.17
C GLN A 119 10.98 -20.24 18.38
N GLY A 120 11.04 -20.42 17.05
CA GLY A 120 9.87 -20.51 16.18
C GLY A 120 9.38 -19.20 15.54
N VAL A 121 10.30 -18.30 15.14
CA VAL A 121 9.92 -16.95 14.66
C VAL A 121 10.64 -16.58 13.35
N PHE A 122 9.88 -15.97 12.43
CA PHE A 122 10.26 -15.55 11.09
C PHE A 122 11.17 -14.31 11.09
N ALA A 123 12.15 -14.27 10.17
CA ALA A 123 12.95 -13.07 9.87
C ALA A 123 12.06 -11.82 9.65
N PRO A 124 12.53 -10.58 9.82
CA PRO A 124 11.72 -9.36 9.59
C PRO A 124 11.09 -9.34 8.18
N GLY A 125 11.61 -10.13 7.24
CA GLY A 125 11.01 -10.36 5.95
C GLY A 125 10.85 -9.04 5.19
N PRO A 126 9.73 -8.83 4.48
CA PRO A 126 9.48 -7.60 3.73
C PRO A 126 9.06 -6.43 4.61
N ALA A 127 8.88 -6.60 5.93
CA ALA A 127 8.18 -5.62 6.76
C ALA A 127 8.85 -4.23 6.77
N VAL A 128 10.18 -4.20 6.71
CA VAL A 128 10.92 -2.93 6.59
C VAL A 128 10.66 -2.28 5.23
N ASP A 129 10.75 -3.04 4.13
CA ASP A 129 10.46 -2.53 2.78
C ASP A 129 9.01 -2.03 2.66
N MET A 130 8.06 -2.73 3.29
CA MET A 130 6.65 -2.34 3.34
C MET A 130 6.44 -1.05 4.13
N ALA A 131 7.03 -0.96 5.33
CA ALA A 131 6.81 0.18 6.22
C ALA A 131 7.32 1.50 5.62
N TYR A 132 8.53 1.50 5.06
CA TYR A 132 9.11 2.69 4.43
C TYR A 132 8.55 2.98 3.03
N GLY A 133 7.87 2.00 2.44
CA GLY A 133 7.29 2.08 1.10
C GLY A 133 5.83 2.50 1.07
N ALA A 134 5.08 2.25 2.13
CA ALA A 134 3.66 2.56 2.17
C ALA A 134 3.39 4.02 2.50
N SER A 135 2.29 4.55 1.96
CA SER A 135 1.79 5.87 2.36
C SER A 135 1.18 5.86 3.77
N LYS A 136 0.71 4.70 4.22
CA LYS A 136 0.18 4.46 5.56
C LYS A 136 0.57 3.07 6.07
N VAL A 137 1.00 2.97 7.32
CA VAL A 137 1.34 1.70 7.98
C VAL A 137 0.40 1.44 9.16
N VAL A 138 -0.29 0.30 9.07
CA VAL A 138 -1.27 -0.19 10.04
C VAL A 138 -0.65 -1.35 10.80
N ALA A 139 -0.46 -1.21 12.12
CA ALA A 139 -0.11 -2.33 12.99
C ALA A 139 -1.39 -3.05 13.45
N VAL A 140 -1.51 -4.35 13.17
CA VAL A 140 -2.55 -5.23 13.73
C VAL A 140 -1.89 -6.20 14.69
N MET A 141 -2.26 -6.17 15.97
CA MET A 141 -1.55 -6.93 17.02
C MET A 141 -2.41 -7.16 18.27
N THR A 142 -2.02 -8.07 19.15
CA THR A 142 -2.62 -8.10 20.50
C THR A 142 -2.09 -6.94 21.33
N HIS A 143 -2.94 -6.37 22.19
CA HIS A 143 -2.57 -5.24 23.04
C HIS A 143 -1.49 -5.62 24.07
N GLN A 144 -1.60 -6.85 24.60
CA GLN A 144 -0.64 -7.46 25.49
C GLN A 144 -0.12 -8.78 24.92
N GLY A 145 1.14 -9.10 25.22
CA GLY A 145 1.76 -10.37 24.88
C GLY A 145 1.36 -11.50 25.84
N LEU A 146 1.89 -12.69 25.56
CA LEU A 146 1.75 -13.84 26.46
C LEU A 146 2.31 -13.49 27.84
N GLY A 147 1.46 -13.56 28.88
CA GLY A 147 1.83 -13.16 30.25
C GLY A 147 1.45 -11.74 30.64
N GLY A 148 0.69 -11.01 29.81
CA GLY A 148 0.09 -9.73 30.16
C GLY A 148 1.05 -8.54 30.07
N GLN A 149 2.23 -8.69 29.47
CA GLN A 149 3.13 -7.57 29.23
C GLN A 149 2.60 -6.70 28.09
N PRO A 150 2.64 -5.36 28.20
CA PRO A 150 2.19 -4.48 27.12
C PRO A 150 3.06 -4.64 25.88
N ASN A 151 2.44 -4.75 24.71
CA ASN A 151 3.16 -4.70 23.45
C ASN A 151 3.31 -3.24 22.94
N ILE A 152 2.45 -2.33 23.40
CA ILE A 152 2.56 -0.89 23.15
C ILE A 152 3.35 -0.28 24.30
N VAL A 153 4.53 0.27 24.02
CA VAL A 153 5.54 0.62 25.03
C VAL A 153 6.09 2.03 24.83
N ALA A 154 6.57 2.68 25.89
CA ALA A 154 7.20 4.00 25.74
C ALA A 154 8.42 3.97 24.81
N ARG A 155 9.19 2.88 24.85
CA ARG A 155 10.35 2.62 23.99
C ARG A 155 10.50 1.12 23.77
N CYS A 156 10.77 0.70 22.53
CA CYS A 156 11.07 -0.69 22.22
C CYS A 156 12.28 -1.19 23.02
N SER A 157 12.17 -2.39 23.60
CA SER A 157 13.25 -3.02 24.36
C SER A 157 14.24 -3.79 23.49
N LEU A 158 13.88 -4.00 22.22
CA LEU A 158 14.65 -4.73 21.22
C LEU A 158 15.14 -3.78 20.11
N PRO A 159 16.12 -4.18 19.28
CA PRO A 159 16.54 -3.39 18.13
C PRO A 159 15.36 -3.06 17.22
N VAL A 160 15.19 -1.77 16.92
CA VAL A 160 14.11 -1.25 16.07
C VAL A 160 14.34 -1.67 14.62
N ASP A 161 13.29 -2.20 13.98
CA ASP A 161 13.29 -2.55 12.56
C ASP A 161 12.88 -1.36 11.69
N GLY A 162 11.85 -0.61 12.12
CA GLY A 162 11.41 0.63 11.47
C GLY A 162 11.15 1.72 12.50
N ALA A 163 11.74 2.89 12.29
CA ALA A 163 11.67 4.01 13.22
C ALA A 163 10.56 4.99 12.80
N GLY A 164 9.64 5.26 13.72
CA GLY A 164 8.50 6.16 13.49
C GLY A 164 7.71 5.88 12.22
N GLN A 165 7.48 4.61 11.89
CA GLN A 165 6.79 4.23 10.67
C GLN A 165 5.32 3.84 10.90
N ILE A 166 4.92 3.44 12.10
CA ILE A 166 3.52 3.06 12.38
C ILE A 166 2.66 4.33 12.49
N ASP A 167 1.58 4.40 11.71
CA ASP A 167 0.59 5.49 11.78
C ASP A 167 -0.60 5.15 12.68
N ILE A 168 -0.99 3.88 12.71
CA ILE A 168 -2.16 3.40 13.46
C ILE A 168 -1.90 2.01 14.03
N ILE A 169 -2.36 1.79 15.26
CA ILE A 169 -2.29 0.52 15.98
C ILE A 169 -3.73 0.06 16.22
N ILE A 170 -4.07 -1.11 15.71
CA ILE A 170 -5.37 -1.76 15.91
C ILE A 170 -5.12 -3.03 16.71
N THR A 171 -5.77 -3.13 17.87
CA THR A 171 -5.65 -4.28 18.75
C THR A 171 -6.98 -4.95 19.06
N ASP A 172 -6.90 -6.02 19.83
CA ASP A 172 -8.02 -6.71 20.46
C ASP A 172 -8.78 -5.88 21.52
N ALA A 173 -8.34 -4.64 21.80
CA ALA A 173 -8.89 -3.78 22.85
C ALA A 173 -9.10 -2.32 22.40
N ALA A 174 -8.35 -1.82 21.42
CA ALA A 174 -8.36 -0.40 21.06
C ALA A 174 -7.87 -0.12 19.64
N VAL A 175 -8.17 1.08 19.15
CA VAL A 175 -7.51 1.73 18.01
C VAL A 175 -6.80 2.97 18.51
N ILE A 176 -5.51 3.08 18.16
CA ILE A 176 -4.62 4.13 18.61
C ILE A 176 -3.94 4.76 17.40
N ASN A 177 -4.07 6.07 17.24
CA ASN A 177 -3.30 6.81 16.26
C ASN A 177 -1.91 7.14 16.82
N VAL A 178 -0.92 7.15 15.94
CA VAL A 178 0.44 7.59 16.24
C VAL A 178 0.65 8.94 15.56
N GLY A 179 0.82 9.98 16.35
CA GLY A 179 0.99 11.35 15.87
C GLY A 179 2.25 12.02 16.40
N GLN A 180 2.45 13.28 16.00
CA GLN A 180 3.58 14.10 16.48
C GLN A 180 3.56 14.32 18.00
N ASP A 181 2.36 14.33 18.60
CA ASP A 181 2.15 14.49 20.05
C ASP A 181 2.17 13.15 20.82
N GLY A 182 2.49 12.04 20.13
CA GLY A 182 2.51 10.69 20.68
C GLY A 182 1.26 9.88 20.34
N LEU A 183 0.89 8.97 21.24
CA LEU A 183 -0.23 8.04 21.03
C LEU A 183 -1.56 8.68 21.42
N GLU A 184 -2.56 8.57 20.55
CA GLU A 184 -3.94 8.99 20.80
C GLU A 184 -4.90 7.80 20.73
N LEU A 185 -5.61 7.50 21.82
CA LEU A 185 -6.69 6.53 21.88
C LEU A 185 -7.93 7.10 21.19
N VAL A 186 -8.29 6.54 20.04
CA VAL A 186 -9.41 7.01 19.21
C VAL A 186 -10.60 6.07 19.20
N GLU A 187 -10.38 4.77 19.40
CA GLU A 187 -11.47 3.81 19.59
C GLU A 187 -11.15 2.77 20.67
N ILE A 188 -12.20 2.25 21.32
CA ILE A 188 -12.13 1.16 22.29
C ILE A 188 -13.04 0.00 21.88
N ALA A 189 -12.60 -1.22 22.14
CA ALA A 189 -13.41 -2.40 21.88
C ALA A 189 -14.70 -2.38 22.74
N PRO A 190 -15.82 -2.95 22.25
CA PRO A 190 -17.06 -2.97 23.01
C PRO A 190 -16.90 -3.53 24.43
N GLY A 191 -17.40 -2.78 25.41
CA GLY A 191 -17.33 -3.15 26.83
C GLY A 191 -16.01 -2.85 27.54
N TRP A 192 -15.05 -2.23 26.86
CA TRP A 192 -13.86 -1.64 27.50
C TRP A 192 -14.12 -0.20 27.95
N THR A 193 -13.29 0.30 28.87
CA THR A 193 -13.22 1.72 29.24
C THR A 193 -11.86 2.28 28.86
N ALA A 194 -11.78 3.61 28.68
CA ALA A 194 -10.50 4.28 28.38
C ALA A 194 -9.47 4.02 29.50
N GLU A 195 -9.90 4.03 30.76
CA GLU A 195 -9.06 3.76 31.92
C GLU A 195 -8.48 2.34 31.91
N GLU A 196 -9.28 1.35 31.51
CA GLU A 196 -8.81 -0.04 31.39
C GLU A 196 -7.78 -0.18 30.27
N VAL A 197 -7.99 0.45 29.12
CA VAL A 197 -7.00 0.45 28.02
C VAL A 197 -5.70 1.13 28.45
N VAL A 198 -5.78 2.33 29.04
CA VAL A 198 -4.61 3.05 29.56
C VAL A 198 -3.84 2.19 30.58
N ALA A 199 -4.54 1.43 31.43
CA ALA A 199 -3.91 0.58 32.43
C ALA A 199 -3.13 -0.61 31.84
N ILE A 200 -3.49 -1.07 30.64
CA ILE A 200 -2.81 -2.17 29.93
C ILE A 200 -1.81 -1.71 28.87
N THR A 201 -1.73 -0.40 28.61
CA THR A 201 -0.76 0.23 27.71
C THR A 201 0.52 0.61 28.47
N GLY A 202 1.69 0.25 27.95
CA GLY A 202 3.01 0.55 28.54
C GLY A 202 3.60 1.91 28.14
N ALA A 203 2.77 2.83 27.65
CA ALA A 203 3.14 4.12 27.09
C ALA A 203 2.11 5.19 27.49
N PRO A 204 2.48 6.48 27.57
CA PRO A 204 1.51 7.56 27.69
C PRO A 204 0.53 7.55 26.52
N LEU A 205 -0.76 7.67 26.84
CA LEU A 205 -1.85 7.60 25.88
C LEU A 205 -2.79 8.79 26.10
N ILE A 206 -2.94 9.62 25.08
CA ILE A 206 -3.88 10.75 25.07
C ILE A 206 -5.25 10.19 24.73
N VAL A 207 -6.26 10.43 25.57
CA VAL A 207 -7.63 9.99 25.28
C VAL A 207 -8.30 11.04 24.39
N SER A 208 -8.75 10.64 23.20
CA SER A 208 -9.41 11.54 22.27
C SER A 208 -10.71 12.08 22.85
N SER A 209 -11.02 13.35 22.60
CA SER A 209 -12.31 13.95 23.00
C SER A 209 -13.50 13.38 22.21
N ASP A 210 -13.24 12.76 21.06
CA ASP A 210 -14.22 12.08 20.20
C ASP A 210 -14.02 10.55 20.24
N LEU A 211 -13.60 10.02 21.41
CA LEU A 211 -13.41 8.59 21.61
C LEU A 211 -14.69 7.81 21.26
N LYS A 212 -14.54 6.81 20.39
CA LYS A 212 -15.64 5.97 19.92
C LYS A 212 -15.52 4.53 20.38
N GLU A 213 -16.63 3.83 20.38
CA GLU A 213 -16.61 2.38 20.41
C GLU A 213 -16.28 1.86 19.01
N MET A 214 -15.41 0.83 18.93
CA MET A 214 -15.03 0.21 17.66
C MET A 214 -16.24 -0.38 16.94
N THR A 215 -16.27 -0.22 15.62
CA THR A 215 -17.23 -0.91 14.75
C THR A 215 -16.52 -1.93 13.88
N PHE A 216 -17.28 -2.88 13.33
CA PHE A 216 -16.72 -4.00 12.54
C PHE A 216 -17.43 -4.16 11.20
N GLU A 217 -18.06 -3.09 10.71
CA GLU A 217 -18.65 -3.06 9.38
C GLU A 217 -17.52 -3.00 8.35
N VAL A 218 -17.47 -3.98 7.46
CA VAL A 218 -16.48 -4.02 6.37
C VAL A 218 -16.97 -3.10 5.26
N PRO A 219 -16.17 -2.13 4.79
CA PRO A 219 -16.61 -1.20 3.77
C PRO A 219 -16.88 -1.91 2.43
N THR A 220 -17.94 -1.46 1.74
CA THR A 220 -18.18 -1.88 0.35
C THR A 220 -17.32 -1.03 -0.58
N LEU A 221 -16.20 -1.60 -1.01
CA LEU A 221 -15.25 -0.94 -1.91
C LEU A 221 -15.51 -1.40 -3.34
N GLU A 222 -15.84 -0.47 -4.22
CA GLU A 222 -16.05 -0.74 -5.64
C GLU A 222 -14.72 -0.64 -6.42
N PRO A 223 -14.43 -1.57 -7.35
CA PRO A 223 -13.24 -1.48 -8.18
C PRO A 223 -13.18 -0.17 -8.95
N PRO A 224 -12.03 0.51 -9.01
CA PRO A 224 -11.91 1.71 -9.81
C PRO A 224 -12.11 1.38 -11.29
N ASN A 225 -13.02 2.09 -11.95
CA ASN A 225 -13.16 1.99 -13.39
C ASN A 225 -12.03 2.78 -14.07
N LYS A 226 -11.11 2.08 -14.72
CA LYS A 226 -10.00 2.68 -15.49
C LYS A 226 -10.35 2.94 -16.96
N VAL A 227 -11.62 2.76 -17.36
CA VAL A 227 -12.11 3.09 -18.70
C VAL A 227 -12.76 4.46 -18.67
N TYR A 228 -12.15 5.39 -19.40
CA TYR A 228 -12.59 6.79 -19.48
C TYR A 228 -13.17 7.10 -20.86
N PRO A 229 -14.13 8.05 -20.96
CA PRO A 229 -14.75 8.42 -22.23
C PRO A 229 -13.79 9.18 -23.16
N SER A 230 -12.68 9.72 -22.65
CA SER A 230 -11.66 10.42 -23.42
C SER A 230 -10.29 10.34 -22.75
N ALA A 231 -9.22 10.62 -23.52
CA ALA A 231 -7.86 10.68 -22.98
C ALA A 231 -7.67 11.83 -21.99
N VAL A 232 -8.34 12.97 -22.17
CA VAL A 232 -8.27 14.10 -21.22
C VAL A 232 -8.85 13.71 -19.87
N GLU A 233 -10.01 13.03 -19.85
CA GLU A 233 -10.60 12.53 -18.60
C GLU A 233 -9.73 11.48 -17.92
N ALA A 234 -9.01 10.66 -18.70
CA ALA A 234 -8.09 9.65 -18.18
C ALA A 234 -6.80 10.22 -17.58
N LEU A 235 -6.45 11.47 -17.91
CA LEU A 235 -5.18 12.11 -17.54
C LEU A 235 -5.37 13.33 -16.64
N LYS A 236 -6.60 13.64 -16.24
CA LYS A 236 -6.93 14.91 -15.56
C LYS A 236 -6.24 15.11 -14.20
N ASP A 237 -5.75 14.04 -13.60
CA ASP A 237 -5.03 14.01 -12.34
C ASP A 237 -3.50 14.06 -12.51
N VAL A 238 -3.00 14.10 -13.75
CA VAL A 238 -1.57 14.29 -14.03
C VAL A 238 -1.12 15.68 -13.55
N PRO A 239 -0.22 15.76 -12.56
CA PRO A 239 0.21 17.05 -12.04
C PRO A 239 1.22 17.74 -12.96
N GLU A 240 1.33 19.06 -12.81
CA GLU A 240 2.46 19.83 -13.34
C GLU A 240 3.79 19.23 -12.89
N GLY A 241 4.76 19.14 -13.80
CA GLY A 241 6.07 18.56 -13.46
C GLY A 241 6.12 17.03 -13.42
N ALA A 242 5.04 16.33 -13.77
CA ALA A 242 5.00 14.87 -13.73
C ALA A 242 6.07 14.21 -14.60
N ILE A 243 6.59 13.08 -14.11
CA ILE A 243 7.43 12.17 -14.90
C ILE A 243 6.50 11.20 -15.61
N ILE A 244 6.48 11.24 -16.94
CA ILE A 244 5.63 10.37 -17.76
C ILE A 244 6.51 9.35 -18.47
N ASN A 245 6.31 8.08 -18.14
CA ASN A 245 6.93 6.99 -18.89
C ASN A 245 6.07 6.64 -20.11
N VAL A 246 6.64 6.80 -21.29
CA VAL A 246 5.99 6.55 -22.58
C VAL A 246 6.71 5.38 -23.24
N ASP A 247 6.15 4.18 -23.01
CA ASP A 247 6.63 2.96 -23.65
C ASP A 247 6.00 2.83 -25.05
N GLY A 248 6.81 2.47 -26.04
CA GLY A 248 6.37 2.22 -27.41
C GLY A 248 7.48 1.58 -28.23
N PHE A 249 7.16 0.50 -28.95
CA PHE A 249 8.09 -0.14 -29.86
C PHE A 249 8.09 0.62 -31.19
N ALA A 250 9.19 1.29 -31.53
CA ALA A 250 9.36 1.96 -32.81
C ALA A 250 8.93 1.07 -34.00
N GLY A 251 8.26 1.65 -35.00
CA GLY A 251 7.78 0.90 -36.17
C GLY A 251 6.39 0.26 -35.94
N PRO A 252 6.21 -1.07 -36.12
CA PRO A 252 4.90 -1.71 -36.11
C PRO A 252 4.21 -1.74 -34.72
N GLY A 253 4.93 -1.49 -33.63
CA GLY A 253 4.36 -1.44 -32.28
C GLY A 253 3.60 -0.15 -31.96
N GLY A 254 3.76 0.90 -32.79
CA GLY A 254 3.06 2.17 -32.62
C GLY A 254 3.55 3.01 -31.43
N MET A 255 3.01 4.23 -31.35
CA MET A 255 3.23 5.16 -30.24
C MET A 255 1.96 5.30 -29.41
N ALA A 256 2.09 5.74 -28.16
CA ALA A 256 0.97 6.04 -27.26
C ALA A 256 0.22 7.32 -27.70
N HIS A 257 -0.39 7.32 -28.89
CA HIS A 257 -0.98 8.50 -29.53
C HIS A 257 -2.05 9.17 -28.66
N TYR A 258 -2.93 8.39 -28.03
CA TYR A 258 -3.98 8.92 -27.16
C TYR A 258 -3.41 9.61 -25.91
N LEU A 259 -2.33 9.07 -25.33
CA LEU A 259 -1.62 9.71 -24.23
C LEU A 259 -1.05 11.06 -24.67
N MET A 260 -0.36 11.09 -25.82
CA MET A 260 0.27 12.31 -26.36
C MET A 260 -0.76 13.41 -26.65
N VAL A 261 -1.87 13.06 -27.31
CA VAL A 261 -2.95 14.01 -27.60
C VAL A 261 -3.66 14.44 -26.32
N GLY A 262 -3.92 13.50 -25.40
CA GLY A 262 -4.56 13.81 -24.13
C GLY A 262 -3.75 14.76 -23.26
N LEU A 263 -2.43 14.53 -23.13
CA LEU A 263 -1.53 15.44 -22.41
C LEU A 263 -1.48 16.83 -23.07
N ARG A 264 -1.46 16.89 -24.41
CA ARG A 264 -1.51 18.15 -25.14
C ARG A 264 -2.78 18.92 -24.79
N ASP A 265 -3.92 18.26 -24.92
CA ASP A 265 -5.23 18.88 -24.74
C ASP A 265 -5.52 19.25 -23.28
N LEU A 266 -4.96 18.49 -22.34
CA LEU A 266 -4.98 18.82 -20.92
C LEU A 266 -4.16 20.09 -20.60
N GLY A 267 -3.12 20.38 -21.39
CA GLY A 267 -2.29 21.57 -21.24
C GLY A 267 -1.31 21.55 -20.06
N VAL A 268 -1.16 20.41 -19.39
CA VAL A 268 -0.21 20.22 -18.28
C VAL A 268 1.23 20.50 -18.74
N LYS A 269 2.02 21.20 -17.93
CA LYS A 269 3.39 21.62 -18.27
C LYS A 269 4.43 21.03 -17.33
N GLY A 270 5.68 21.39 -17.59
CA GLY A 270 6.82 20.97 -16.79
C GLY A 270 7.19 19.49 -16.92
N LEU A 271 6.59 18.76 -17.87
CA LEU A 271 6.67 17.31 -17.93
C LEU A 271 8.12 16.82 -18.14
N HIS A 272 8.48 15.74 -17.45
CA HIS A 272 9.67 14.95 -17.74
C HIS A 272 9.25 13.66 -18.46
N LEU A 273 9.51 13.61 -19.77
CA LEU A 273 9.18 12.43 -20.56
C LEU A 273 10.32 11.42 -20.51
N ILE A 274 10.03 10.17 -20.16
CA ILE A 274 10.95 9.03 -20.29
C ILE A 274 10.40 8.14 -21.39
N SER A 275 11.18 7.87 -22.43
CA SER A 275 10.70 7.02 -23.53
C SER A 275 11.82 6.19 -24.14
N ASN A 276 11.50 4.97 -24.56
CA ASN A 276 12.39 4.11 -25.33
C ASN A 276 12.39 4.40 -26.83
N THR A 277 11.56 5.35 -27.30
CA THR A 277 11.49 5.78 -28.70
C THR A 277 11.16 7.28 -28.79
N ALA A 278 11.95 8.14 -28.14
CA ALA A 278 11.67 9.57 -28.17
C ALA A 278 11.95 10.17 -29.57
N GLY A 279 10.88 10.38 -30.34
CA GLY A 279 10.92 11.15 -31.59
C GLY A 279 11.40 10.37 -32.83
N VAL A 280 11.58 9.05 -32.75
CA VAL A 280 11.94 8.23 -33.93
C VAL A 280 10.74 8.02 -34.85
N ALA A 281 9.53 8.49 -34.51
CA ALA A 281 8.38 8.32 -35.37
C ALA A 281 8.58 9.00 -36.76
N ARG A 282 9.23 10.17 -36.84
CA ARG A 282 9.63 10.75 -38.14
C ARG A 282 10.62 9.90 -38.94
N VAL A 283 11.40 9.05 -38.27
CA VAL A 283 12.41 8.17 -38.88
C VAL A 283 11.87 6.75 -39.15
N SER A 284 10.81 6.32 -38.45
CA SER A 284 10.26 4.95 -38.48
C SER A 284 8.94 4.80 -39.24
N ALA A 285 8.29 5.90 -39.63
CA ALA A 285 6.89 5.89 -40.06
C ALA A 285 6.59 5.23 -41.42
N PHE A 286 7.52 4.54 -42.08
CA PHE A 286 7.32 3.93 -43.41
C PHE A 286 6.49 4.82 -44.39
N GLY A 287 6.62 6.16 -44.30
CA GLY A 287 5.88 7.10 -45.16
C GLY A 287 4.50 7.59 -44.70
N SER A 288 4.09 7.42 -43.43
CA SER A 288 2.82 8.01 -42.94
C SER A 288 2.92 9.54 -42.76
N PRO A 289 2.03 10.36 -43.35
CA PRO A 289 2.14 11.82 -43.37
C PRO A 289 1.72 12.52 -42.08
N ASN A 290 0.99 11.86 -41.17
CA ASN A 290 0.47 12.45 -39.93
C ASN A 290 1.02 11.71 -38.71
N ILE A 291 2.17 12.14 -38.22
CA ILE A 291 2.86 11.51 -37.09
C ILE A 291 2.54 12.29 -35.82
N ILE A 292 1.93 11.62 -34.85
CA ILE A 292 1.74 12.15 -33.49
C ILE A 292 2.85 11.53 -32.63
N ASP A 293 3.82 12.34 -32.21
CA ASP A 293 4.92 11.92 -31.35
C ASP A 293 5.21 12.96 -30.26
N HIS A 294 6.29 12.77 -29.51
CA HIS A 294 6.76 13.64 -28.43
C HIS A 294 6.86 15.13 -28.84
N SER A 295 7.10 15.44 -30.12
CA SER A 295 7.19 16.82 -30.61
C SER A 295 5.92 17.61 -30.35
N ILE A 296 4.74 16.97 -30.31
CA ILE A 296 3.49 17.69 -30.07
C ILE A 296 3.46 18.38 -28.69
N LEU A 297 4.08 17.78 -27.67
CA LEU A 297 4.17 18.37 -26.33
C LEU A 297 5.31 19.40 -26.25
N VAL A 298 6.40 19.18 -27.00
CA VAL A 298 7.52 20.13 -27.09
C VAL A 298 7.07 21.42 -27.78
N GLU A 299 6.37 21.31 -28.91
CA GLU A 299 5.83 22.44 -29.68
C GLU A 299 4.80 23.26 -28.87
N ASN A 300 4.10 22.63 -27.93
CA ASN A 300 3.18 23.30 -27.00
C ASN A 300 3.85 23.82 -25.71
N ASN A 301 5.18 23.74 -25.60
CA ASN A 301 5.96 24.16 -24.41
C ASN A 301 5.53 23.45 -23.11
N GLN A 302 5.20 22.16 -23.21
CA GLN A 302 4.75 21.35 -22.06
C GLN A 302 5.86 20.50 -21.45
N VAL A 303 7.00 20.33 -22.13
CA VAL A 303 8.09 19.45 -21.72
C VAL A 303 9.24 20.25 -21.12
N ALA A 304 9.61 19.97 -19.87
CA ALA A 304 10.80 20.53 -19.24
C ALA A 304 12.05 19.67 -19.49
N LYS A 305 11.89 18.35 -19.58
CA LYS A 305 12.98 17.40 -19.77
C LYS A 305 12.51 16.19 -20.58
N ALA A 306 13.38 15.64 -21.41
CA ALA A 306 13.15 14.35 -22.07
C ALA A 306 14.36 13.43 -21.84
N THR A 307 14.12 12.18 -21.49
CA THR A 307 15.11 11.11 -21.40
C THR A 307 14.72 10.02 -22.38
N ALA A 308 15.58 9.79 -23.35
CA ALA A 308 15.32 8.88 -24.46
C ALA A 308 16.37 7.77 -24.47
N SER A 309 15.94 6.51 -24.58
CA SER A 309 16.82 5.45 -25.10
C SER A 309 16.51 5.22 -26.56
N TYR A 310 17.51 4.83 -27.35
CA TYR A 310 17.33 4.43 -28.74
C TYR A 310 17.67 2.95 -28.87
N PRO A 311 16.76 2.09 -29.37
CA PRO A 311 17.16 0.77 -29.83
C PRO A 311 18.05 0.98 -31.06
N VAL A 312 19.35 0.80 -30.90
CA VAL A 312 20.25 0.64 -32.03
C VAL A 312 20.14 -0.82 -32.45
N SER A 313 19.33 -1.11 -33.46
CA SER A 313 19.43 -2.41 -34.12
C SER A 313 20.77 -2.42 -34.86
N PRO A 314 21.69 -3.37 -34.59
CA PRO A 314 22.89 -3.54 -35.38
C PRO A 314 22.56 -3.86 -36.85
#